data_AF-A0A101GZ66-F1
#
_entry.id   AF-A0A101GZ66-F1
#
_cell.length_a   1.000
_cell.length_b   1.000
_cell.length_c   1.000
_cell.angle_alpha   90.00
_cell.angle_beta   90.00
_cell.angle_gamma   90.00
#
_symmetry.space_group_name_H-M   'P 1'
#
loop_
_entity.id
_entity.type
_entity.pdbx_description
1 polymer ?
#
loop_
_entity_poly.entity_id
_entity_poly.type
_entity_poly.pdbx_seq_one_letter_code
_entity_poly.pdbx_strand_id
1 'polypeptide(L)' 'TEASVAGKSDFLQGLKENVIVGQLIPAGTGLDMYANLQVEEAAIPSQFKEEELA' A
#
# COMPACT_ATOMS: atom_id res chain seq x y z
N THR A 1 -4.94 24.30 -4.81
CA THR A 1 -3.98 24.71 -5.86
C THR A 1 -2.54 24.32 -5.56
N GLU A 2 -2.18 23.99 -4.31
CA GLU A 2 -0.82 23.58 -3.93
C GLU A 2 -0.25 22.44 -4.77
N ALA A 3 -1.03 21.42 -5.12
CA ALA A 3 -0.57 20.32 -5.98
C ALA A 3 -0.17 20.80 -7.39
N SER A 4 -0.89 21.77 -7.96
CA SER A 4 -0.59 22.35 -9.27
C SER A 4 0.63 23.27 -9.23
N VAL A 5 0.83 23.99 -8.12
CA VAL A 5 1.99 24.87 -7.91
C VAL A 5 3.26 24.05 -7.62
N ALA A 6 3.13 22.93 -6.91
CA ALA A 6 4.23 22.02 -6.58
C ALA A 6 4.55 21.00 -7.70
N GLY A 7 3.79 21.00 -8.80
CA GLY A 7 3.96 20.01 -9.88
C GLY A 7 3.79 18.57 -9.41
N LYS A 8 2.93 18.33 -8.41
CA LYS A 8 2.83 17.04 -7.72
C LYS A 8 2.18 16.02 -8.65
N SER A 9 2.90 14.93 -8.93
CA SER A 9 2.39 13.81 -9.70
C SER A 9 1.77 12.76 -8.76
N ASP A 10 0.60 12.26 -9.13
CA ASP A 10 -0.11 11.21 -8.40
C ASP A 10 0.13 9.88 -9.13
N PHE A 11 0.65 8.89 -8.39
CA PHE A 11 0.97 7.58 -8.94
C PHE A 11 -0.21 6.60 -8.86
N LEU A 12 -1.40 7.05 -8.45
CA LEU A 12 -2.64 6.27 -8.38
C LEU A 12 -2.47 4.95 -7.63
N GLN A 13 -1.73 4.96 -6.52
CA GLN A 13 -1.50 3.77 -5.71
C GLN A 13 -2.53 3.61 -4.59
N GLY A 14 -3.35 4.64 -4.35
CA GLY A 14 -4.35 4.64 -3.30
C GLY A 14 -5.73 4.16 -3.77
N LEU A 15 -6.53 3.76 -2.79
CA LEU A 15 -7.92 3.36 -3.01
C LEU A 15 -8.75 4.49 -3.61
N LYS A 16 -8.71 5.66 -2.98
CA LYS A 16 -9.57 6.80 -3.33
C LYS A 16 -9.26 7.35 -4.72
N GLU A 17 -7.98 7.46 -5.06
CA GLU A 17 -7.52 8.03 -6.34
C GLU A 17 -7.99 7.15 -7.50
N ASN A 18 -7.82 5.82 -7.37
CA ASN A 18 -8.28 4.85 -8.36
C ASN A 18 -9.80 4.87 -8.53
N VAL A 19 -10.57 5.01 -7.44
CA VAL A 19 -12.03 5.15 -7.51
C VAL A 19 -12.45 6.41 -8.27
N ILE A 20 -11.79 7.55 -8.01
CA ILE A 20 -12.12 8.84 -8.65
C ILE A 20 -11.83 8.79 -10.15
N VAL A 21 -10.75 8.12 -10.56
CA VAL A 21 -10.33 8.00 -11.97
C VAL A 21 -11.08 6.87 -12.69
N GLY A 22 -11.68 5.93 -11.96
CA GLY A 22 -12.41 4.79 -12.53
C GLY A 22 -11.52 3.58 -12.85
N GLN A 23 -10.32 3.51 -12.27
CA GLN A 23 -9.42 2.36 -12.37
C GLN A 23 -9.72 1.35 -11.25
N LEU A 24 -9.44 0.07 -11.52
CA LEU A 24 -9.60 -1.00 -10.54
C LEU A 24 -8.78 -0.69 -9.27
N ILE A 25 -9.43 -0.78 -8.11
CA ILE A 25 -8.80 -0.45 -6.83
C ILE A 25 -7.77 -1.50 -6.43
N PRO A 26 -6.69 -1.15 -5.72
CA PRO A 26 -5.65 -2.08 -5.27
C PRO A 26 -6.13 -2.90 -4.05
N ALA A 27 -7.31 -3.52 -4.16
CA ALA A 27 -7.92 -4.34 -3.13
C ALA A 27 -8.79 -5.42 -3.78
N GLY A 28 -8.90 -6.59 -3.13
CA GLY A 28 -9.71 -7.71 -3.62
C GLY A 28 -9.30 -8.15 -5.03
N THR A 29 -10.20 -7.99 -6.00
CA THR A 29 -9.97 -8.36 -7.41
C THR A 29 -8.95 -7.49 -8.13
N GLY A 30 -8.57 -6.33 -7.61
CA GLY A 30 -7.48 -5.51 -8.15
C GLY A 30 -6.11 -5.74 -7.53
N LEU A 31 -5.98 -6.80 -6.74
CA LEU A 31 -4.67 -7.28 -6.26
C LEU A 31 -3.87 -8.02 -7.33
N ASP A 32 -4.37 -8.22 -8.55
CA ASP A 32 -3.61 -8.86 -9.64
C ASP A 32 -2.27 -8.16 -9.93
N MET A 33 -2.23 -6.83 -9.81
CA MET A 33 -1.00 -6.04 -9.93
C MET A 33 0.00 -6.32 -8.80
N TYR A 34 -0.50 -6.79 -7.66
CA TYR A 34 0.26 -7.15 -6.46
C TYR A 34 0.36 -8.66 -6.24
N ALA A 35 -0.18 -9.49 -7.13
CA ALA A 35 -0.26 -10.94 -6.96
C ALA A 35 1.12 -11.60 -6.92
N ASN A 36 2.13 -10.95 -7.52
CA ASN A 36 3.52 -11.40 -7.51
C ASN A 36 4.40 -10.68 -6.47
N LEU A 37 3.82 -9.85 -5.57
CA LEU A 37 4.61 -9.33 -4.47
C LEU A 37 4.94 -10.47 -3.51
N GLN A 38 6.23 -10.78 -3.41
CA GLN A 38 6.76 -11.61 -2.34
C GLN A 38 6.76 -10.76 -1.07
N VAL A 39 5.81 -11.04 -0.18
CA VAL A 39 5.84 -10.48 1.18
C VAL A 39 6.89 -11.26 1.94
N GLU A 40 8.09 -10.73 2.01
CA GLU A 40 9.04 -11.18 3.03
C GLU A 40 8.46 -10.78 4.38
N GLU A 41 8.24 -11.77 5.24
CA GLU A 41 7.98 -11.53 6.65
C GLU A 41 9.16 -10.71 7.15
N ALA A 42 8.93 -9.41 7.40
CA ALA A 42 9.91 -8.59 8.07
C ALA A 42 10.17 -9.28 9.40
N ALA A 43 11.34 -9.91 9.53
CA ALA A 43 11.71 -10.67 10.71
C ALA A 43 11.45 -9.76 11.91
N ILE A 44 10.39 -10.07 12.67
CA ILE A 44 10.15 -9.41 13.94
C ILE A 44 11.42 -9.70 14.73
N PRO A 45 12.21 -8.67 15.12
CA PRO A 45 13.38 -8.90 15.94
C PRO A 45 12.92 -9.73 17.12
N SER A 46 13.61 -10.85 17.39
CA SER A 46 13.23 -11.85 18.39
C SER A 46 12.92 -11.26 19.77
N GLN A 47 13.39 -10.04 20.01
CA GLN A 47 13.16 -9.20 21.18
C GLN A 47 11.68 -8.92 21.48
N PHE A 48 10.78 -8.88 20.47
CA PHE A 48 9.36 -8.60 20.70
C PHE A 48 8.50 -9.84 20.95
N LYS A 49 9.05 -11.06 20.79
CA LYS A 49 8.31 -12.32 21.05
C LYS A 49 8.26 -12.71 22.53
N GLU A 50 9.18 -12.20 23.34
CA GLU A 50 9.29 -12.57 24.77
C GLU A 50 8.41 -11.70 25.68
N GLU A 51 8.09 -10.46 25.28
CA GLU A 51 7.25 -9.55 26.08
C GLU A 51 5.76 -9.89 26.05
N GLU A 52 5.26 -10.63 25.06
CA GLU A 52 3.84 -11.00 24.96
C GLU A 52 3.47 -12.28 25.73
N LEU A 53 4.47 -13.00 26.27
CA LEU A 53 4.28 -14.20 27.10
C LEU A 53 4.40 -13.93 28.62
N ALA A 54 4.50 -12.66 29.03
CA ALA A 54 4.62 -12.24 30.44
C ALA A 54 3.28 -11.71 31.01
#